data_AF-A0A7V8PE21-F1
#
_entry.id   AF-A0A7V8PE21-F1
#
_cell.length_a   1.000
_cell.length_b   1.000
_cell.length_c   1.000
_cell.angle_alpha   90.00
_cell.angle_beta   90.00
_cell.angle_gamma   90.00
#
_symmetry.space_group_name_H-M   'P 1'
#
loop_
_entity.id
_entity.type
_entity.pdbx_description
1 polymer ?
#
loop_
_entity_poly.entity_id
_entity_poly.type
_entity_poly.pdbx_seq_one_letter_code
_entity_poly.pdbx_strand_id
1 'polypeptide(L)'
;MKHYQVRRISLLTAIVTLTTSCATLHDAGRSYGTAIGCIGGAALGGGITYLVTGDAKKAVAGGLLGGAAGCALGNVWQNREEALAKIAQEENIAMTTRSLQSQEKSGTATVGLVAQVQDSGMFDTNSAQLSTDGLRQVKKIATAMKEGDQSGVILVVGHTDATGSAEWNQRLSEQRAQNVGRVLEQAGLSAQKLYFQGAGSSRPVADNTTVTGRTANRRVEIVGLANEILLKQRLEQEGSNLAYLRYGTAEQATSTASASSTSSRKPKPATSSSNRKAEPTRKVETQTAAVTPSVPPSPSGAPAMKKTAEPANSQRFVDFGGQPVNSSTPVLAASLKPRSSGFSLIPEANASSMLKSCVADHVRVSGQAKNLASGKTVETHETREYLPGMNGRAWAGLVNNHLVTLSPVKVLSDNARVVENPKVYVTRDYQSKGNRKADAPLNAMANAWEGEDSILYRVYLQDETQQALSCVDLLVPKKASKAQQGQLFYSNHNKEYIASYTPTRS
;
A
#
# COMPACT_ATOMS: atom_id res chain seq x y z
N MET A 1 -11.94 84.66 -8.54
CA MET A 1 -11.67 83.62 -9.57
C MET A 1 -11.99 82.27 -8.93
N LYS A 2 -13.23 81.79 -9.08
CA LYS A 2 -13.62 80.61 -9.89
C LYS A 2 -12.81 79.32 -9.63
N HIS A 3 -13.51 78.39 -9.00
CA HIS A 3 -13.33 76.94 -8.74
C HIS A 3 -12.30 76.12 -9.53
N TYR A 4 -11.65 75.17 -8.83
CA TYR A 4 -11.61 73.72 -9.13
C TYR A 4 -11.06 72.97 -7.89
N GLN A 5 -11.88 72.44 -6.96
CA GLN A 5 -12.51 71.11 -6.94
C GLN A 5 -11.55 69.91 -7.09
N VAL A 6 -11.21 69.34 -5.93
CA VAL A 6 -11.28 67.91 -5.55
C VAL A 6 -10.76 66.88 -6.57
N ARG A 7 -9.57 66.33 -6.28
CA ARG A 7 -9.23 64.92 -6.56
C ARG A 7 -7.94 64.55 -5.81
N ARG A 8 -8.03 64.09 -4.56
CA ARG A 8 -6.97 63.34 -3.82
C ARG A 8 -7.33 62.93 -2.38
N ILE A 9 -8.60 62.66 -2.07
CA ILE A 9 -8.98 62.11 -0.75
C ILE A 9 -9.79 60.84 -0.95
N SER A 10 -9.13 59.76 -1.36
CA SER A 10 -9.69 58.39 -1.25
C SER A 10 -8.62 57.31 -1.02
N LEU A 11 -7.37 57.68 -0.71
CA LEU A 11 -6.28 56.70 -0.54
C LEU A 11 -5.76 56.55 0.90
N LEU A 12 -6.28 57.32 1.86
CA LEU A 12 -5.78 57.34 3.25
C LEU A 12 -6.67 56.65 4.28
N THR A 13 -7.92 56.31 3.94
CA THR A 13 -8.82 55.57 4.84
C THR A 13 -8.71 54.05 4.73
N ALA A 14 -7.95 53.52 3.75
CA ALA A 14 -7.73 52.07 3.60
C ALA A 14 -6.44 51.56 4.27
N ILE A 15 -5.53 52.46 4.68
CA ILE A 15 -4.23 52.09 5.26
C ILE A 15 -4.30 52.02 6.81
N VAL A 16 -5.26 52.70 7.44
CA VAL A 16 -5.42 52.70 8.91
C VAL A 16 -6.19 51.48 9.43
N THR A 17 -6.92 50.75 8.59
CA THR A 17 -7.59 49.50 8.99
C THR A 17 -6.68 48.26 8.91
N LEU A 18 -5.47 48.38 8.35
CA LEU A 18 -4.50 47.28 8.25
C LEU A 18 -3.54 47.20 9.45
N THR A 19 -3.35 48.28 10.21
CA THR A 19 -2.37 48.31 11.31
C THR A 19 -2.93 47.93 12.68
N THR A 20 -4.25 48.01 12.89
CA THR A 20 -4.91 47.59 14.14
C THR A 20 -5.08 46.07 14.27
N SER A 21 -4.88 45.32 13.19
CA SER A 21 -4.95 43.85 13.22
C SER A 21 -3.70 43.19 13.80
N CYS A 22 -2.54 43.86 13.78
CA CYS A 22 -1.30 43.28 14.31
C CYS A 22 -1.16 43.44 15.84
N ALA A 23 -1.71 44.49 16.43
CA ALA A 23 -1.61 44.73 17.87
C ALA A 23 -2.52 43.80 18.68
N THR A 24 -3.72 43.49 18.17
CA THR A 24 -4.67 42.55 18.79
C THR A 24 -4.20 41.10 18.71
N LEU A 25 -3.38 40.75 17.71
CA LEU A 25 -2.72 39.44 17.59
C LEU A 25 -1.56 39.24 18.58
N HIS A 26 -0.91 40.33 19.01
CA HIS A 26 0.25 40.24 19.91
C HIS A 26 -0.16 40.08 21.38
N ASP A 27 -1.24 40.74 21.82
CA ASP A 27 -1.76 40.59 23.19
C ASP A 27 -2.50 39.27 23.41
N ALA A 28 -3.19 38.73 22.39
CA ALA A 28 -3.77 37.38 22.45
C ALA A 28 -2.71 36.28 22.64
N GLY A 29 -1.48 36.51 22.19
CA GLY A 29 -0.35 35.58 22.30
C GLY A 29 0.36 35.59 23.66
N ARG A 30 0.15 36.60 24.53
CA ARG A 30 0.72 36.63 25.89
C ARG A 30 -0.20 36.04 26.96
N SER A 31 -1.51 36.03 26.74
CA SER A 31 -2.49 35.55 27.74
C SER A 31 -2.79 34.05 27.65
N TYR A 32 -2.37 33.38 26.57
CA TYR A 32 -2.55 31.94 26.38
C TYR A 32 -1.25 31.30 25.88
N GLY A 33 -0.67 30.38 26.65
CA GLY A 33 0.58 29.67 26.35
C GLY A 33 0.55 28.69 25.17
N THR A 34 -0.25 28.97 24.13
CA THR A 34 -0.56 28.09 22.99
C THR A 34 -0.59 28.85 21.66
N ALA A 35 0.29 29.84 21.47
CA ALA A 35 0.24 30.74 20.31
C ALA A 35 0.83 30.20 18.99
N ILE A 36 1.52 29.05 18.96
CA ILE A 36 2.15 28.53 17.72
C ILE A 36 1.11 27.92 16.74
N GLY A 37 -0.02 27.40 17.24
CA GLY A 37 -1.05 26.76 16.40
C GLY A 37 -1.96 27.74 15.63
N CYS A 38 -1.96 29.02 16.01
CA CYS A 38 -2.95 29.97 15.54
C CYS A 38 -2.68 30.59 14.17
N ILE A 39 -1.42 30.70 13.79
CA ILE A 39 -1.02 31.47 12.62
C ILE A 39 -1.31 30.70 11.33
N GLY A 40 -1.30 29.36 11.37
CA GLY A 40 -1.36 28.53 10.17
C GLY A 40 -2.75 28.19 9.63
N GLY A 41 -3.81 28.43 10.40
CA GLY A 41 -5.15 28.12 9.93
C GLY A 41 -5.47 28.79 8.60
N ALA A 42 -5.31 30.12 8.52
CA ALA A 42 -5.89 30.90 7.42
C ALA A 42 -5.15 30.68 6.09
N ALA A 43 -3.87 30.30 6.19
CA ALA A 43 -3.05 29.95 5.07
C ALA A 43 -3.38 28.55 4.52
N LEU A 44 -3.76 27.58 5.37
CA LEU A 44 -4.05 26.21 4.93
C LEU A 44 -5.28 26.10 4.04
N GLY A 45 -6.38 26.70 4.49
CA GLY A 45 -7.62 26.63 3.74
C GLY A 45 -7.53 27.38 2.40
N GLY A 46 -6.82 28.51 2.36
CA GLY A 46 -6.68 29.31 1.14
C GLY A 46 -5.61 28.80 0.19
N GLY A 47 -4.48 28.35 0.72
CA GLY A 47 -3.38 27.76 -0.02
C GLY A 47 -3.74 26.42 -0.65
N ILE A 48 -4.34 25.50 0.11
CA ILE A 48 -4.76 24.20 -0.45
C ILE A 48 -5.90 24.39 -1.46
N THR A 49 -6.87 25.26 -1.18
CA THR A 49 -7.96 25.55 -2.14
C THR A 49 -7.40 26.17 -3.42
N TYR A 50 -6.44 27.09 -3.33
CA TYR A 50 -5.77 27.65 -4.51
C TYR A 50 -4.99 26.57 -5.28
N LEU A 51 -4.26 25.70 -4.59
CA LEU A 51 -3.47 24.63 -5.21
C LEU A 51 -4.35 23.58 -5.92
N VAL A 52 -5.53 23.29 -5.38
CA VAL A 52 -6.47 22.31 -5.96
C VAL A 52 -7.36 22.93 -7.04
N THR A 53 -7.76 24.20 -6.90
CA THR A 53 -8.77 24.81 -7.80
C THR A 53 -8.21 25.82 -8.81
N GLY A 54 -6.98 26.29 -8.64
CA GLY A 54 -6.37 27.33 -9.47
C GLY A 54 -7.04 28.71 -9.40
N ASP A 55 -8.03 28.90 -8.51
CA ASP A 55 -8.87 30.10 -8.46
C ASP A 55 -8.61 30.92 -7.19
N ALA A 56 -8.01 32.10 -7.36
CA ALA A 56 -7.66 33.01 -6.27
C ALA A 56 -8.89 33.55 -5.51
N LYS A 57 -10.08 33.59 -6.12
CA LYS A 57 -11.32 34.04 -5.44
C LYS A 57 -11.86 32.94 -4.52
N LYS A 58 -11.73 31.67 -4.93
CA LYS A 58 -12.06 30.50 -4.09
C LYS A 58 -11.02 30.28 -3.00
N ALA A 59 -9.77 30.66 -3.23
CA ALA A 59 -8.72 30.67 -2.20
C ALA A 59 -9.04 31.61 -1.02
N VAL A 60 -9.64 32.77 -1.28
CA VAL A 60 -10.05 33.71 -0.22
C VAL A 60 -11.22 33.13 0.60
N ALA A 61 -12.16 32.42 -0.05
CA ALA A 61 -13.24 31.71 0.64
C ALA A 61 -12.72 30.47 1.42
N GLY A 62 -11.72 29.76 0.88
CA GLY A 62 -11.04 28.65 1.55
C GLY A 62 -10.19 29.10 2.74
N GLY A 63 -9.56 30.28 2.67
CA GLY A 63 -8.74 30.86 3.73
C GLY A 63 -9.52 31.14 5.01
N LEU A 64 -10.81 31.44 4.89
CA LEU A 64 -11.71 31.61 6.04
C LEU A 64 -12.03 30.27 6.75
N LEU A 65 -12.01 29.13 6.04
CA LEU A 65 -12.26 27.81 6.62
C LEU A 65 -11.02 27.16 7.25
N GLY A 66 -9.82 27.56 6.83
CA GLY A 66 -8.60 27.14 7.50
C GLY A 66 -8.32 27.95 8.78
N GLY A 67 -8.59 29.27 8.75
CA GLY A 67 -8.23 30.26 9.79
C GLY A 67 -8.55 29.90 11.22
N ALA A 68 -9.78 29.47 11.44
CA ALA A 68 -10.27 29.15 12.77
C ALA A 68 -9.85 27.76 13.27
N ALA A 69 -9.43 26.87 12.37
CA ALA A 69 -9.16 25.47 12.70
C ALA A 69 -7.81 25.27 13.42
N GLY A 70 -6.78 26.06 13.12
CA GLY A 70 -5.42 25.86 13.67
C GLY A 70 -5.30 26.10 15.18
N CYS A 71 -5.92 27.18 15.71
CA CYS A 71 -5.86 27.53 17.14
C CYS A 71 -6.65 26.55 18.03
N ALA A 72 -7.87 26.21 17.61
CA ALA A 72 -8.84 25.52 18.46
C ALA A 72 -8.68 23.99 18.39
N LEU A 73 -8.24 23.45 17.25
CA LEU A 73 -8.13 21.99 17.06
C LEU A 73 -6.84 21.39 17.62
N GLY A 74 -5.81 22.19 17.92
CA GLY A 74 -4.58 21.70 18.57
C GLY A 74 -4.89 20.95 19.87
N ASN A 75 -5.75 21.53 20.71
CA ASN A 75 -6.22 20.91 21.95
C ASN A 75 -7.10 19.67 21.69
N VAL A 76 -7.92 19.68 20.63
CA VAL A 76 -8.79 18.54 20.28
C VAL A 76 -7.98 17.30 19.92
N TRP A 77 -6.94 17.44 19.10
CA TRP A 77 -6.10 16.30 18.69
C TRP A 77 -5.23 15.78 19.83
N GLN A 78 -4.70 16.67 20.68
CA GLN A 78 -3.94 16.28 21.87
C GLN A 78 -4.81 15.50 22.87
N ASN A 79 -6.01 16.00 23.18
CA ASN A 79 -6.94 15.32 24.08
C ASN A 79 -7.34 13.94 23.53
N ARG A 80 -7.56 13.81 22.22
CA ARG A 80 -7.84 12.52 21.57
C ARG A 80 -6.67 11.56 21.67
N GLU A 81 -5.45 12.04 21.45
CA GLU A 81 -4.25 11.22 21.58
C GLU A 81 -4.08 10.70 23.01
N GLU A 82 -4.27 11.57 24.01
CA GLU A 82 -4.22 11.18 25.43
C GLU A 82 -5.33 10.17 25.78
N ALA A 83 -6.57 10.42 25.35
CA ALA A 83 -7.69 9.52 25.58
C ALA A 83 -7.45 8.14 24.94
N LEU A 84 -6.91 8.10 23.72
CA LEU A 84 -6.55 6.84 23.04
C LEU A 84 -5.39 6.13 23.74
N ALA A 85 -4.37 6.85 24.20
CA ALA A 85 -3.27 6.28 24.96
C ALA A 85 -3.75 5.64 26.27
N LYS A 86 -4.67 6.31 26.98
CA LYS A 86 -5.31 5.79 28.18
C LYS A 86 -6.11 4.52 27.89
N ILE A 87 -6.94 4.54 26.85
CA ILE A 87 -7.71 3.35 26.42
C ILE A 87 -6.79 2.20 26.03
N ALA A 88 -5.68 2.48 25.32
CA ALA A 88 -4.71 1.45 24.94
C ALA A 88 -4.15 0.72 26.17
N GLN A 89 -3.84 1.47 27.23
CA GLN A 89 -3.35 0.91 28.49
C GLN A 89 -4.43 0.16 29.26
N GLU A 90 -5.63 0.73 29.41
CA GLU A 90 -6.72 0.15 30.20
C GLU A 90 -7.30 -1.13 29.58
N GLU A 91 -7.40 -1.16 28.25
CA GLU A 91 -8.01 -2.27 27.51
C GLU A 91 -6.95 -3.21 26.90
N ASN A 92 -5.66 -3.00 27.21
CA ASN A 92 -4.52 -3.75 26.68
C ASN A 92 -4.56 -3.88 25.14
N ILE A 93 -4.86 -2.77 24.47
CA ILE A 93 -4.97 -2.71 23.01
C ILE A 93 -3.60 -2.38 22.44
N ALA A 94 -3.09 -3.24 21.56
CA ALA A 94 -1.89 -2.96 20.79
C ALA A 94 -2.16 -1.86 19.75
N MET A 95 -2.01 -0.61 20.18
CA MET A 95 -2.30 0.59 19.39
C MET A 95 -1.14 1.57 19.43
N THR A 96 -0.89 2.23 18.29
CA THR A 96 0.01 3.38 18.21
C THR A 96 -0.75 4.60 17.69
N THR A 97 -0.46 5.77 18.25
CA THR A 97 -1.04 7.04 17.82
C THR A 97 0.02 7.90 17.15
N ARG A 98 -0.39 8.72 16.19
CA ARG A 98 0.49 9.69 15.53
C ARG A 98 -0.29 10.90 15.07
N SER A 99 0.16 12.09 15.49
CA SER A 99 -0.39 13.34 14.97
C SER A 99 -0.04 13.54 13.49
N LEU A 100 -1.01 14.09 12.75
CA LEU A 100 -0.83 14.50 11.36
C LEU A 100 -0.47 15.98 11.36
N GLN A 101 0.73 16.27 10.90
CA GLN A 101 1.23 17.63 10.82
C GLN A 101 1.14 18.15 9.40
N SER A 102 0.77 19.41 9.32
CA SER A 102 0.89 20.22 8.14
C SER A 102 2.06 21.16 8.33
N GLN A 103 2.99 21.18 7.39
CA GLN A 103 3.99 22.23 7.31
C GLN A 103 3.48 23.40 6.47
N GLU A 104 3.69 24.60 6.97
CA GLU A 104 3.40 25.85 6.28
C GLU A 104 4.57 26.82 6.33
N LYS A 105 4.50 27.86 5.49
CA LYS A 105 5.44 29.00 5.53
C LYS A 105 5.43 29.75 6.87
N SER A 106 4.38 29.60 7.69
CA SER A 106 4.19 30.29 8.96
C SER A 106 4.31 29.40 10.21
N GLY A 107 4.59 28.10 10.06
CA GLY A 107 4.74 27.16 11.18
C GLY A 107 4.20 25.75 10.87
N THR A 108 4.17 24.88 11.89
CA THR A 108 3.60 23.52 11.79
C THR A 108 2.26 23.47 12.53
N ALA A 109 1.21 22.95 11.90
CA ALA A 109 -0.12 22.79 12.51
C ALA A 109 -0.53 21.30 12.58
N THR A 110 -1.12 20.88 13.70
CA THR A 110 -1.71 19.54 13.82
C THR A 110 -3.10 19.54 13.19
N VAL A 111 -3.27 18.78 12.11
CA VAL A 111 -4.47 18.75 11.27
C VAL A 111 -5.24 17.43 11.34
N GLY A 112 -4.74 16.48 12.13
CA GLY A 112 -5.36 15.17 12.30
C GLY A 112 -4.59 14.25 13.24
N LEU A 113 -5.09 13.03 13.37
CA LEU A 113 -4.53 11.97 14.21
C LEU A 113 -4.75 10.62 13.51
N VAL A 114 -3.74 9.76 13.51
CA VAL A 114 -3.86 8.36 13.10
C VAL A 114 -3.77 7.49 14.35
N ALA A 115 -4.79 6.69 14.59
CA ALA A 115 -4.74 5.59 15.56
C ALA A 115 -4.62 4.27 14.79
N GLN A 116 -3.47 3.62 14.91
CA GLN A 116 -3.20 2.34 14.27
C GLN A 116 -3.40 1.22 15.28
N VAL A 117 -4.38 0.35 15.05
CA VAL A 117 -4.76 -0.74 15.95
C VAL A 117 -4.42 -2.06 15.30
N GLN A 118 -3.67 -2.92 15.99
CA GLN A 118 -3.36 -4.26 15.48
C GLN A 118 -4.62 -5.15 15.48
N ASP A 119 -4.74 -6.01 14.47
CA ASP A 119 -5.78 -7.05 14.41
C ASP A 119 -5.39 -8.28 15.25
N SER A 120 -5.12 -8.06 16.54
CA SER A 120 -4.78 -9.12 17.49
C SER A 120 -6.05 -9.62 18.19
N GLY A 121 -6.93 -10.27 17.44
CA GLY A 121 -8.23 -10.77 17.94
C GLY A 121 -9.39 -9.80 17.76
N MET A 122 -9.20 -8.72 16.99
CA MET A 122 -10.27 -7.77 16.66
C MET A 122 -11.33 -8.43 15.76
N PHE A 123 -10.90 -9.25 14.81
CA PHE A 123 -11.79 -10.02 13.93
C PHE A 123 -11.65 -11.53 14.13
N ASP A 124 -12.71 -12.26 13.79
CA ASP A 124 -12.63 -13.73 13.68
C ASP A 124 -11.66 -14.14 12.55
N THR A 125 -11.11 -15.35 12.63
CA THR A 125 -10.13 -15.85 11.65
C THR A 125 -10.69 -15.83 10.23
N ASN A 126 -9.94 -15.23 9.29
CA ASN A 126 -10.33 -15.05 7.88
C ASN A 126 -11.69 -14.36 7.70
N SER A 127 -12.12 -13.56 8.67
CA SER A 127 -13.43 -12.90 8.67
C SER A 127 -13.30 -11.39 8.76
N ALA A 128 -14.35 -10.71 8.33
CA ALA A 128 -14.59 -9.29 8.60
C ALA A 128 -15.48 -9.09 9.84
N GLN A 129 -16.01 -10.17 10.43
CA GLN A 129 -16.82 -10.11 11.64
C GLN A 129 -15.96 -9.71 12.82
N LEU A 130 -16.39 -8.65 13.53
CA LEU A 130 -15.75 -8.25 14.79
C LEU A 130 -16.07 -9.29 15.86
N SER A 131 -15.03 -9.70 16.60
CA SER A 131 -15.19 -10.51 17.80
C SER A 131 -15.84 -9.69 18.92
N THR A 132 -16.23 -10.34 20.02
CA THR A 132 -16.72 -9.63 21.22
C THR A 132 -15.71 -8.62 21.74
N ASP A 133 -14.42 -8.98 21.74
CA ASP A 133 -13.35 -8.09 22.18
C ASP A 133 -13.09 -6.99 21.17
N GLY A 134 -13.08 -7.29 19.87
CA GLY A 134 -12.97 -6.28 18.82
C GLY A 134 -14.09 -5.25 18.88
N LEU A 135 -15.34 -5.68 19.10
CA LEU A 135 -16.48 -4.78 19.29
C LEU A 135 -16.27 -3.87 20.51
N ARG A 136 -15.77 -4.41 21.63
CA ARG A 136 -15.44 -3.63 22.83
C ARG A 136 -14.36 -2.59 22.55
N GLN A 137 -13.25 -3.01 21.93
CA GLN A 137 -12.12 -2.14 21.58
C GLN A 137 -12.57 -0.98 20.68
N VAL A 138 -13.31 -1.27 19.61
CA VAL A 138 -13.79 -0.24 18.68
C VAL A 138 -14.76 0.73 19.36
N LYS A 139 -15.64 0.26 20.26
CA LYS A 139 -16.53 1.15 21.04
C LYS A 139 -15.76 2.09 21.97
N LYS A 140 -14.68 1.60 22.59
CA LYS A 140 -13.81 2.42 23.44
C LYS A 140 -13.11 3.50 22.61
N ILE A 141 -12.51 3.10 21.49
CA ILE A 141 -11.91 4.05 20.54
C ILE A 141 -12.93 5.08 20.04
N ALA A 142 -14.16 4.64 19.75
CA ALA A 142 -15.24 5.54 19.33
C ALA A 142 -15.54 6.60 20.39
N THR A 143 -15.43 6.26 21.68
CA THR A 143 -15.64 7.20 22.78
C THR A 143 -14.59 8.31 22.74
N ALA A 144 -13.30 7.97 22.62
CA ALA A 144 -12.24 8.98 22.47
C ALA A 144 -12.40 9.82 21.20
N MET A 145 -12.81 9.22 20.07
CA MET A 145 -13.02 9.95 18.82
C MET A 145 -14.25 10.88 18.88
N LYS A 146 -15.22 10.58 19.76
CA LYS A 146 -16.42 11.39 19.96
C LYS A 146 -16.14 12.65 20.78
N GLU A 147 -15.14 12.62 21.66
CA GLU A 147 -14.77 13.75 22.50
C GLU A 147 -14.28 14.96 21.69
N GLY A 148 -14.65 16.16 22.16
CA GLY A 148 -14.29 17.43 21.54
C GLY A 148 -15.12 17.79 20.31
N ASP A 149 -14.51 18.58 19.41
CA ASP A 149 -15.16 19.07 18.19
C ASP A 149 -15.33 17.95 17.15
N GLN A 150 -16.55 17.80 16.64
CA GLN A 150 -16.94 16.80 15.64
C GLN A 150 -17.07 17.37 14.23
N SER A 151 -16.59 18.59 13.98
CA SER A 151 -16.62 19.23 12.66
C SER A 151 -15.83 18.46 11.58
N GLY A 152 -14.82 17.70 12.00
CA GLY A 152 -13.93 16.90 11.16
C GLY A 152 -14.55 15.64 10.53
N VAL A 153 -13.69 14.87 9.86
CA VAL A 153 -14.03 13.59 9.21
C VAL A 153 -13.13 12.48 9.75
N ILE A 154 -13.61 11.24 9.67
CA ILE A 154 -12.84 10.06 10.06
C ILE A 154 -12.79 9.08 8.89
N LEU A 155 -11.59 8.62 8.54
CA LEU A 155 -11.35 7.55 7.61
C LEU A 155 -10.89 6.30 8.37
N VAL A 156 -11.58 5.19 8.17
CA VAL A 156 -11.17 3.86 8.63
C VAL A 156 -10.47 3.14 7.47
N VAL A 157 -9.21 2.75 7.64
CA VAL A 157 -8.46 1.99 6.64
C VAL A 157 -8.17 0.59 7.17
N GLY A 158 -8.64 -0.43 6.46
CA GLY A 158 -8.28 -1.82 6.76
C GLY A 158 -7.02 -2.22 6.02
N HIS A 159 -6.20 -3.04 6.66
CA HIS A 159 -4.98 -3.62 6.08
C HIS A 159 -4.91 -5.13 6.35
N THR A 160 -4.27 -5.85 5.44
CA THR A 160 -3.90 -7.26 5.62
C THR A 160 -2.39 -7.42 5.55
N ASP A 161 -1.90 -8.60 5.91
CA ASP A 161 -0.60 -9.05 5.41
C ASP A 161 -0.70 -9.46 3.93
N ALA A 162 0.42 -9.86 3.34
CA ALA A 162 0.48 -10.24 1.94
C ALA A 162 0.06 -11.68 1.62
N THR A 163 -0.46 -12.44 2.59
CA THR A 163 -0.89 -13.83 2.36
C THR A 163 -2.16 -13.86 1.50
N GLY A 164 -2.17 -14.68 0.44
CA GLY A 164 -3.30 -14.81 -0.48
C GLY A 164 -3.34 -13.74 -1.59
N SER A 165 -4.33 -13.82 -2.48
CA SER A 165 -4.43 -12.91 -3.63
C SER A 165 -4.67 -11.46 -3.21
N ALA A 166 -4.09 -10.51 -3.94
CA ALA A 166 -4.23 -9.07 -3.66
C ALA A 166 -5.71 -8.61 -3.69
N GLU A 167 -6.53 -9.16 -4.58
CA GLU A 167 -7.96 -8.84 -4.70
C GLU A 167 -8.79 -9.37 -3.53
N TRP A 168 -8.42 -10.55 -2.99
CA TRP A 168 -9.04 -11.06 -1.77
C TRP A 168 -8.70 -10.16 -0.58
N ASN A 169 -7.43 -9.82 -0.43
CA ASN A 169 -6.94 -8.97 0.65
C ASN A 169 -7.57 -7.57 0.62
N GLN A 170 -7.70 -6.98 -0.55
CA GLN A 170 -8.42 -5.71 -0.71
C GLN A 170 -9.87 -5.83 -0.23
N ARG A 171 -10.62 -6.84 -0.69
CA ARG A 171 -12.03 -7.04 -0.30
C ARG A 171 -12.18 -7.28 1.21
N LEU A 172 -11.37 -8.16 1.78
CA LEU A 172 -11.40 -8.47 3.21
C LEU A 172 -11.12 -7.23 4.06
N SER A 173 -10.07 -6.48 3.71
CA SER A 173 -9.72 -5.25 4.42
C SER A 173 -10.80 -4.17 4.31
N GLU A 174 -11.47 -4.05 3.16
CA GLU A 174 -12.58 -3.11 2.98
C GLU A 174 -13.78 -3.45 3.85
N GLN A 175 -14.17 -4.73 3.90
CA GLN A 175 -15.25 -5.19 4.76
C GLN A 175 -14.95 -4.96 6.25
N ARG A 176 -13.70 -5.21 6.67
CA ARG A 176 -13.23 -4.93 8.03
C ARG A 176 -13.33 -3.45 8.37
N ALA A 177 -12.85 -2.59 7.47
CA ALA A 177 -12.94 -1.14 7.64
C ALA A 177 -14.39 -0.65 7.72
N GLN A 178 -15.27 -1.19 6.87
CA GLN A 178 -16.69 -0.87 6.87
C GLN A 178 -17.36 -1.28 8.19
N ASN A 179 -17.07 -2.48 8.71
CA ASN A 179 -17.65 -2.96 9.97
C ASN A 179 -17.19 -2.13 11.17
N VAL A 180 -15.91 -1.76 11.23
CA VAL A 180 -15.41 -0.80 12.23
C VAL A 180 -16.13 0.53 12.11
N GLY A 181 -16.29 1.06 10.88
CA GLY A 181 -17.06 2.27 10.61
C GLY A 181 -18.51 2.22 11.12
N ARG A 182 -19.20 1.09 10.95
CA ARG A 182 -20.57 0.90 11.48
C ARG A 182 -20.62 0.91 13.00
N VAL A 183 -19.60 0.39 13.69
CA VAL A 183 -19.52 0.48 15.15
C VAL A 183 -19.27 1.92 15.61
N LEU A 184 -18.45 2.68 14.89
CA LEU A 184 -18.28 4.12 15.14
C LEU A 184 -19.60 4.88 14.97
N GLU A 185 -20.37 4.57 13.93
CA GLU A 185 -21.71 5.13 13.71
C GLU A 185 -22.65 4.81 14.88
N GLN A 186 -22.71 3.54 15.30
CA GLN A 186 -23.53 3.11 16.44
C GLN A 186 -23.12 3.76 17.78
N ALA A 187 -21.87 4.19 17.91
CA ALA A 187 -21.39 4.96 19.06
C ALA A 187 -21.78 6.47 19.01
N GLY A 188 -22.44 6.89 17.92
CA GLY A 188 -23.01 8.22 17.73
C GLY A 188 -22.15 9.17 16.90
N LEU A 189 -21.18 8.66 16.13
CA LEU A 189 -20.51 9.47 15.11
C LEU A 189 -21.36 9.53 13.84
N SER A 190 -21.49 10.71 13.22
CA SER A 190 -22.30 10.85 12.01
C SER A 190 -21.70 10.06 10.85
N ALA A 191 -22.48 9.13 10.28
CA ALA A 191 -22.07 8.34 9.11
C ALA A 191 -21.73 9.19 7.87
N GLN A 192 -22.23 10.43 7.80
CA GLN A 192 -21.86 11.37 6.74
C GLN A 192 -20.42 11.86 6.86
N LYS A 193 -19.83 11.80 8.06
CA LYS A 193 -18.44 12.16 8.38
C LYS A 193 -17.52 10.95 8.48
N LEU A 194 -18.07 9.73 8.34
CA LEU A 194 -17.31 8.49 8.36
C LEU A 194 -17.02 8.02 6.93
N TYR A 195 -15.78 7.60 6.72
CA TYR A 195 -15.29 7.04 5.47
C TYR A 195 -14.58 5.72 5.75
N PHE A 196 -14.53 4.83 4.78
CA PHE A 196 -13.80 3.57 4.89
C PHE A 196 -13.03 3.24 3.61
N GLN A 197 -11.90 2.55 3.72
CA GLN A 197 -11.07 2.10 2.61
C GLN A 197 -10.45 0.73 2.95
N GLY A 198 -10.44 -0.20 1.99
CA GLY A 198 -9.64 -1.42 2.07
C GLY A 198 -8.31 -1.26 1.33
N ALA A 199 -7.20 -1.18 2.04
CA ALA A 199 -5.86 -1.06 1.44
C ALA A 199 -5.22 -2.43 1.16
N GLY A 200 -5.83 -3.54 1.56
CA GLY A 200 -5.26 -4.88 1.44
C GLY A 200 -3.83 -4.93 1.99
N SER A 201 -2.94 -5.55 1.23
CA SER A 201 -1.49 -5.63 1.52
C SER A 201 -0.69 -4.47 0.91
N SER A 202 -1.33 -3.48 0.28
CA SER A 202 -0.65 -2.48 -0.56
C SER A 202 0.22 -1.50 0.24
N ARG A 203 -0.09 -1.32 1.54
CA ARG A 203 0.54 -0.36 2.47
C ARG A 203 1.21 -1.09 3.66
N PRO A 204 2.27 -1.90 3.42
CA PRO A 204 2.97 -2.61 4.49
C PRO A 204 3.73 -1.63 5.39
N VAL A 205 3.76 -1.93 6.68
CA VAL A 205 4.54 -1.22 7.70
C VAL A 205 5.72 -2.04 8.22
N ALA A 206 5.75 -3.33 7.89
CA ALA A 206 6.81 -4.27 8.21
C ALA A 206 6.97 -5.34 7.10
N ASP A 207 8.04 -6.11 7.17
CA ASP A 207 8.37 -7.15 6.19
C ASP A 207 7.41 -8.36 6.28
N ASN A 208 6.79 -8.75 5.16
CA ASN A 208 5.85 -9.87 5.10
C ASN A 208 6.53 -11.26 5.17
N THR A 209 7.85 -11.32 5.05
CA THR A 209 8.60 -12.58 5.17
C THR A 209 8.66 -13.12 6.60
N THR A 210 8.37 -12.27 7.61
CA THR A 210 8.40 -12.67 9.03
C THR A 210 7.00 -12.73 9.64
N VAL A 211 6.79 -13.63 10.60
CA VAL A 211 5.51 -13.72 11.34
C VAL A 211 5.18 -12.40 12.06
N THR A 212 6.18 -11.80 12.71
CA THR A 212 6.01 -10.52 13.41
C THR A 212 5.63 -9.40 12.45
N GLY A 213 6.27 -9.32 11.27
CA GLY A 213 5.94 -8.30 10.28
C GLY A 213 4.57 -8.49 9.64
N ARG A 214 4.16 -9.73 9.36
CA ARG A 214 2.78 -10.03 8.95
C ARG A 214 1.77 -9.60 10.01
N THR A 215 2.02 -9.87 11.29
CA THR A 215 1.16 -9.41 12.38
C THR A 215 1.07 -7.88 12.44
N ALA A 216 2.18 -7.16 12.28
CA ALA A 216 2.16 -5.70 12.23
C ALA A 216 1.39 -5.14 11.01
N ASN A 217 1.40 -5.86 9.89
CA ASN A 217 0.67 -5.47 8.68
C ASN A 217 -0.84 -5.68 8.80
N ARG A 218 -1.31 -6.68 9.57
CA ARG A 218 -2.72 -6.88 9.89
C ARG A 218 -3.19 -5.86 10.93
N ARG A 219 -3.79 -4.78 10.46
CA ARG A 219 -4.16 -3.62 11.29
C ARG A 219 -5.37 -2.86 10.73
N VAL A 220 -5.96 -2.03 11.57
CA VAL A 220 -6.93 -1.01 11.18
C VAL A 220 -6.39 0.35 11.58
N GLU A 221 -6.39 1.30 10.65
CA GLU A 221 -6.07 2.70 10.92
C GLU A 221 -7.37 3.50 11.05
N ILE A 222 -7.53 4.23 12.14
CA ILE A 222 -8.62 5.18 12.34
C ILE A 222 -8.01 6.57 12.27
N VAL A 223 -8.29 7.27 11.17
CA VAL A 223 -7.67 8.53 10.80
C VAL A 223 -8.67 9.66 10.99
N GLY A 224 -8.49 10.46 12.04
CA GLY A 224 -9.23 11.70 12.22
C GLY A 224 -8.56 12.85 11.45
N LEU A 225 -9.35 13.62 10.71
CA LEU A 225 -8.90 14.76 9.93
C LEU A 225 -9.82 15.96 10.15
N ALA A 226 -9.27 17.18 10.11
CA ALA A 226 -10.06 18.38 10.36
C ALA A 226 -11.16 18.63 9.31
N ASN A 227 -11.05 18.11 8.09
CA ASN A 227 -12.04 18.26 7.03
C ASN A 227 -11.82 17.27 5.86
N GLU A 228 -12.76 17.25 4.92
CA GLU A 228 -12.73 16.38 3.73
C GLU A 228 -11.63 16.74 2.72
N ILE A 229 -11.15 17.99 2.70
CA ILE A 229 -10.03 18.40 1.82
C ILE A 229 -8.76 17.65 2.24
N LEU A 230 -8.48 17.61 3.54
CA LEU A 230 -7.36 16.83 4.09
C LEU A 230 -7.52 15.33 3.87
N LEU A 231 -8.76 14.82 3.82
CA LEU A 231 -9.03 13.43 3.45
C LEU A 231 -8.59 13.14 2.02
N LYS A 232 -9.03 13.95 1.05
CA LYS A 232 -8.63 13.79 -0.36
C LYS A 232 -7.12 13.86 -0.51
N GLN A 233 -6.50 14.84 0.13
CA GLN A 233 -5.04 14.99 0.11
C GLN A 233 -4.30 13.79 0.71
N ARG A 234 -4.76 13.25 1.85
CA ARG A 234 -4.20 12.03 2.43
C ARG A 234 -4.34 10.85 1.47
N LEU A 235 -5.51 10.66 0.85
CA LEU A 235 -5.75 9.56 -0.09
C LEU A 235 -4.82 9.62 -1.31
N GLU A 236 -4.56 10.82 -1.83
CA GLU A 236 -3.62 11.05 -2.92
C GLU A 236 -2.19 10.71 -2.52
N GLN A 237 -1.72 11.24 -1.38
CA GLN A 237 -0.37 10.99 -0.89
C GLN A 237 -0.14 9.49 -0.60
N GLU A 238 -1.17 8.81 -0.09
CA GLU A 238 -1.10 7.40 0.27
C GLU A 238 -1.13 6.44 -0.94
N GLY A 239 -1.71 6.86 -2.06
CA GLY A 239 -1.75 6.06 -3.29
C GLY A 239 -0.37 5.87 -3.92
N SER A 240 0.48 6.89 -3.84
CA SER A 240 1.78 6.95 -4.52
C SER A 240 2.97 6.97 -3.56
N ASN A 241 2.76 6.61 -2.30
CA ASN A 241 3.79 6.68 -1.27
C ASN A 241 4.90 5.63 -1.51
N LEU A 242 6.11 6.11 -1.79
CA LEU A 242 7.30 5.29 -2.01
C LEU A 242 7.76 4.53 -0.75
N ALA A 243 7.35 4.96 0.45
CA ALA A 243 7.65 4.25 1.70
C ALA A 243 7.22 2.79 1.66
N TYR A 244 6.16 2.47 0.89
CA TYR A 244 5.63 1.12 0.82
C TYR A 244 6.50 0.17 0.01
N LEU A 245 7.36 0.67 -0.90
CA LEU A 245 8.30 -0.13 -1.69
C LEU A 245 9.51 -0.63 -0.87
N ARG A 246 9.64 -0.18 0.39
CA ARG A 246 10.67 -0.65 1.33
C ARG A 246 10.44 -2.09 1.77
N TYR A 247 9.17 -2.47 1.89
CA TYR A 247 8.76 -3.79 2.33
C TYR A 247 8.22 -4.56 1.13
N GLY A 248 8.83 -5.72 0.89
CA GLY A 248 8.32 -6.67 -0.07
C GLY A 248 6.97 -7.24 0.37
N THR A 249 6.12 -7.53 -0.61
CA THR A 249 4.88 -8.30 -0.40
C THR A 249 5.00 -9.73 -0.93
N ALA A 250 6.12 -10.11 -1.54
CA ALA A 250 6.39 -11.49 -1.91
C ALA A 250 6.92 -12.31 -0.74
N GLU A 251 6.34 -13.50 -0.54
CA GLU A 251 6.91 -14.50 0.37
C GLU A 251 8.07 -15.17 -0.38
N GLN A 252 9.32 -14.93 0.07
CA GLN A 252 10.45 -15.66 -0.51
C GLN A 252 10.25 -17.15 -0.23
N ALA A 253 10.12 -17.95 -1.29
CA ALA A 253 10.22 -19.40 -1.18
C ALA A 253 11.57 -19.72 -0.54
N THR A 254 11.54 -20.24 0.68
CA THR A 254 12.74 -20.57 1.45
C THR A 254 13.51 -21.69 0.76
N SER A 255 14.46 -21.34 -0.10
CA SER A 255 15.48 -22.27 -0.59
C SER A 255 16.56 -22.45 0.49
N THR A 256 16.25 -23.17 1.57
CA THR A 256 17.24 -23.87 2.43
C THR A 256 16.55 -24.75 3.47
N ALA A 257 15.92 -25.83 3.02
CA ALA A 257 15.76 -27.00 3.87
C ALA A 257 17.09 -27.77 3.84
N SER A 258 18.07 -27.32 4.64
CA SER A 258 19.19 -28.17 4.98
C SER A 258 18.70 -29.16 6.02
N ALA A 259 18.45 -30.39 5.58
CA ALA A 259 18.15 -31.50 6.47
C ALA A 259 19.33 -31.72 7.41
N SER A 260 19.17 -31.39 8.68
CA SER A 260 19.92 -32.05 9.76
C SER A 260 18.93 -32.82 10.62
N SER A 261 18.92 -34.13 10.38
CA SER A 261 18.30 -35.12 11.22
C SER A 261 19.02 -35.14 12.58
N THR A 262 18.38 -34.64 13.63
CA THR A 262 18.77 -34.99 14.99
C THR A 262 17.55 -35.48 15.75
N SER A 263 17.49 -36.81 15.84
CA SER A 263 16.60 -37.60 16.69
C SER A 263 16.51 -37.00 18.10
N SER A 264 15.34 -36.45 18.43
CA SER A 264 14.98 -36.10 19.81
C SER A 264 13.74 -36.91 20.22
N ARG A 265 14.02 -37.81 21.16
CA ARG A 265 13.14 -38.77 21.81
C ARG A 265 12.01 -38.04 22.56
N LYS A 266 10.76 -38.38 22.25
CA LYS A 266 9.53 -37.89 22.89
C LYS A 266 9.45 -38.30 24.37
N PRO A 267 9.26 -37.37 25.33
CA PRO A 267 8.81 -37.73 26.68
C PRO A 267 7.29 -37.92 26.68
N LYS A 268 6.86 -39.00 27.32
CA LYS A 268 5.48 -39.41 27.55
C LYS A 268 4.83 -38.55 28.65
N PRO A 269 3.56 -38.13 28.56
CA PRO A 269 2.87 -37.49 29.69
C PRO A 269 2.50 -38.54 30.75
N ALA A 270 2.73 -38.18 32.00
CA ALA A 270 2.22 -38.89 33.16
C ALA A 270 0.72 -38.65 33.33
N THR A 271 -0.04 -39.70 33.61
CA THR A 271 -1.35 -39.57 34.26
C THR A 271 -1.54 -40.77 35.19
N SER A 272 -2.04 -40.44 36.38
CA SER A 272 -2.09 -41.25 37.58
C SER A 272 -3.16 -42.34 37.55
N SER A 273 -2.91 -43.31 38.43
CA SER A 273 -3.63 -44.52 38.80
C SER A 273 -5.13 -44.37 39.12
N SER A 274 -5.92 -45.41 38.81
CA SER A 274 -6.62 -46.19 39.86
C SER A 274 -6.98 -47.62 39.39
N ASN A 275 -6.87 -48.56 40.32
CA ASN A 275 -7.09 -50.01 40.22
C ASN A 275 -8.57 -50.41 40.21
N ARG A 276 -8.94 -51.48 39.49
CA ARG A 276 -9.59 -52.72 40.04
C ARG A 276 -9.97 -53.77 38.96
N LYS A 277 -9.25 -54.91 39.02
CA LYS A 277 -9.68 -56.33 39.15
C LYS A 277 -10.74 -56.98 38.21
N ALA A 278 -10.27 -58.11 37.63
CA ALA A 278 -10.93 -59.41 37.34
C ALA A 278 -11.64 -59.69 35.99
N GLU A 279 -11.14 -60.76 35.35
CA GLU A 279 -11.57 -61.59 34.20
C GLU A 279 -12.75 -62.56 34.56
N PRO A 280 -13.26 -63.53 33.72
CA PRO A 280 -12.91 -63.87 32.32
C PRO A 280 -14.04 -64.33 31.35
N THR A 281 -13.60 -64.63 30.11
CA THR A 281 -14.11 -65.59 29.08
C THR A 281 -15.22 -65.19 28.09
N ARG A 282 -14.93 -65.24 26.78
CA ARG A 282 -15.34 -66.34 25.84
C ARG A 282 -14.66 -66.21 24.46
N LYS A 283 -14.24 -67.37 23.93
CA LYS A 283 -13.56 -67.66 22.64
C LYS A 283 -14.50 -67.57 21.42
N VAL A 284 -13.93 -67.45 20.20
CA VAL A 284 -14.01 -68.39 19.03
C VAL A 284 -13.44 -67.69 17.76
N GLU A 285 -12.21 -68.07 17.35
CA GLU A 285 -11.75 -68.74 16.09
C GLU A 285 -11.65 -67.90 14.79
N THR A 286 -10.45 -67.65 14.21
CA THR A 286 -9.56 -68.44 13.28
C THR A 286 -10.02 -68.31 11.80
N GLN A 287 -9.23 -67.86 10.81
CA GLN A 287 -8.07 -68.51 10.13
C GLN A 287 -7.25 -67.46 9.31
N THR A 288 -5.90 -67.33 9.40
CA THR A 288 -4.76 -68.02 8.69
C THR A 288 -4.76 -67.89 7.15
N ALA A 289 -3.68 -67.61 6.38
CA ALA A 289 -2.25 -67.97 6.46
C ALA A 289 -1.35 -67.04 5.56
N ALA A 290 -0.12 -66.64 5.98
CA ALA A 290 1.24 -67.18 5.65
C ALA A 290 1.87 -66.65 4.32
N VAL A 291 2.92 -65.80 4.30
CA VAL A 291 4.40 -65.93 4.55
C VAL A 291 5.25 -66.20 3.26
N THR A 292 6.32 -65.40 3.15
CA THR A 292 7.44 -65.12 2.19
C THR A 292 8.45 -66.29 1.91
N PRO A 293 9.68 -66.10 1.34
CA PRO A 293 10.18 -65.50 0.06
C PRO A 293 11.28 -66.38 -0.67
N SER A 294 11.73 -66.05 -1.89
CA SER A 294 13.06 -66.50 -2.42
C SER A 294 13.55 -65.76 -3.69
N VAL A 295 14.87 -65.56 -3.81
CA VAL A 295 15.68 -64.81 -4.82
C VAL A 295 16.83 -65.76 -5.32
N PRO A 296 17.69 -65.48 -6.35
CA PRO A 296 17.60 -65.40 -7.83
C PRO A 296 18.50 -66.50 -8.54
N PRO A 297 18.87 -66.46 -9.86
CA PRO A 297 19.92 -65.56 -10.40
C PRO A 297 19.77 -65.07 -11.87
N SER A 298 20.65 -64.12 -12.22
CA SER A 298 20.90 -63.42 -13.50
C SER A 298 21.10 -64.32 -14.75
N PRO A 299 20.92 -63.78 -15.97
CA PRO A 299 22.12 -63.57 -16.79
C PRO A 299 22.19 -62.26 -17.59
N SER A 300 23.44 -61.95 -17.91
CA SER A 300 24.02 -60.85 -18.69
C SER A 300 23.43 -60.65 -20.09
N GLY A 301 23.34 -59.39 -20.53
CA GLY A 301 23.11 -59.01 -21.92
C GLY A 301 22.79 -57.53 -22.09
N ALA A 302 23.81 -56.71 -22.37
CA ALA A 302 23.60 -55.37 -22.95
C ALA A 302 23.05 -55.50 -24.38
N PRO A 303 22.14 -54.63 -24.84
CA PRO A 303 22.62 -53.54 -25.69
C PRO A 303 21.83 -52.22 -25.66
N ALA A 304 22.53 -51.19 -26.15
CA ALA A 304 22.04 -49.98 -26.81
C ALA A 304 21.34 -48.90 -25.97
N MET A 305 22.10 -47.81 -25.78
CA MET A 305 21.65 -46.48 -25.38
C MET A 305 20.41 -46.04 -26.19
N LYS A 306 19.23 -46.07 -25.56
CA LYS A 306 18.11 -45.21 -25.95
C LYS A 306 18.35 -43.85 -25.32
N LYS A 307 18.44 -42.81 -26.17
CA LYS A 307 18.35 -41.40 -25.79
C LYS A 307 17.22 -41.24 -24.77
N THR A 308 17.58 -40.95 -23.53
CA THR A 308 16.63 -40.51 -22.51
C THR A 308 15.92 -39.29 -23.07
N ALA A 309 14.60 -39.40 -23.25
CA ALA A 309 13.78 -38.29 -23.66
C ALA A 309 13.94 -37.16 -22.63
N GLU A 310 14.40 -36.02 -23.13
CA GLU A 310 14.45 -34.74 -22.45
C GLU A 310 13.03 -34.37 -21.96
N PRO A 311 12.84 -33.91 -20.71
CA PRO A 311 11.51 -33.60 -20.23
C PRO A 311 10.93 -32.43 -21.03
N ALA A 312 9.65 -32.52 -21.36
CA ALA A 312 8.88 -31.65 -22.26
C ALA A 312 8.71 -30.16 -21.82
N ASN A 313 9.60 -29.63 -20.97
CA ASN A 313 9.57 -28.25 -20.47
C ASN A 313 10.54 -27.30 -21.22
N SER A 314 11.40 -27.81 -22.11
CA SER A 314 12.40 -27.00 -22.82
C SER A 314 11.82 -26.07 -23.90
N GLN A 315 10.57 -26.26 -24.33
CA GLN A 315 9.95 -25.44 -25.40
C GLN A 315 9.31 -24.13 -24.90
N ARG A 316 9.23 -23.89 -23.58
CA ARG A 316 8.52 -22.72 -23.01
C ARG A 316 9.42 -21.66 -22.39
N PHE A 317 10.66 -22.00 -22.08
CA PHE A 317 11.65 -21.06 -21.57
C PHE A 317 12.13 -20.14 -22.70
N VAL A 318 12.28 -18.85 -22.39
CA VAL A 318 12.90 -17.85 -23.28
C VAL A 318 14.06 -17.24 -22.52
N ASP A 319 15.25 -17.34 -23.09
CA ASP A 319 16.44 -16.72 -22.50
C ASP A 319 16.56 -15.27 -22.97
N PHE A 320 16.43 -14.34 -22.04
CA PHE A 320 16.59 -12.92 -22.32
C PHE A 320 18.04 -12.43 -22.20
N GLY A 321 19.03 -13.33 -22.12
CA GLY A 321 20.47 -13.00 -22.10
C GLY A 321 20.90 -12.24 -20.84
N GLY A 322 20.17 -12.44 -19.75
CA GLY A 322 20.35 -11.78 -18.47
C GLY A 322 21.41 -12.42 -17.57
N GLN A 323 21.64 -11.77 -16.43
CA GLN A 323 22.57 -12.21 -15.39
C GLN A 323 21.81 -12.67 -14.14
N PRO A 324 22.37 -13.56 -13.30
CA PRO A 324 21.70 -14.00 -12.09
C PRO A 324 21.47 -12.84 -11.10
N VAL A 325 20.27 -12.76 -10.55
CA VAL A 325 19.92 -11.77 -9.52
C VAL A 325 20.67 -12.10 -8.22
N ASN A 326 21.27 -11.09 -7.61
CA ASN A 326 22.01 -11.19 -6.36
C ASN A 326 21.87 -9.89 -5.54
N SER A 327 22.48 -9.85 -4.35
CA SER A 327 22.39 -8.68 -3.46
C SER A 327 22.98 -7.38 -4.03
N SER A 328 23.84 -7.46 -5.05
CA SER A 328 24.43 -6.31 -5.73
C SER A 328 23.65 -5.88 -6.97
N THR A 329 22.56 -6.58 -7.31
CA THR A 329 21.71 -6.23 -8.46
C THR A 329 21.07 -4.85 -8.23
N PRO A 330 21.26 -3.87 -9.14
CA PRO A 330 20.65 -2.55 -9.01
C PRO A 330 19.13 -2.64 -8.93
N VAL A 331 18.52 -1.87 -8.03
CA VAL A 331 17.06 -1.78 -7.91
C VAL A 331 16.58 -0.44 -8.46
N LEU A 332 15.77 -0.43 -9.52
CA LEU A 332 15.31 0.82 -10.15
C LEU A 332 14.51 1.72 -9.20
N ALA A 333 13.79 1.15 -8.24
CA ALA A 333 13.07 1.91 -7.23
C ALA A 333 14.01 2.88 -6.45
N ALA A 334 15.28 2.51 -6.25
CA ALA A 334 16.28 3.36 -5.59
C ALA A 334 16.61 4.65 -6.37
N SER A 335 16.27 4.71 -7.67
CA SER A 335 16.44 5.90 -8.50
C SER A 335 15.24 6.86 -8.45
N LEU A 336 14.16 6.51 -7.75
CA LEU A 336 13.03 7.42 -7.54
C LEU A 336 13.36 8.42 -6.46
N LYS A 337 13.24 9.71 -6.79
CA LYS A 337 13.25 10.79 -5.80
C LYS A 337 11.88 10.90 -5.15
N PRO A 338 11.77 10.84 -3.81
CA PRO A 338 10.52 11.15 -3.12
C PRO A 338 10.07 12.57 -3.44
N ARG A 339 8.74 12.80 -3.52
CA ARG A 339 8.21 14.16 -3.71
C ARG A 339 8.50 15.00 -2.46
N SER A 340 9.19 16.11 -2.66
CA SER A 340 9.39 17.15 -1.64
C SER A 340 8.15 18.05 -1.55
N SER A 341 7.03 17.54 -1.04
CA SER A 341 5.88 18.42 -0.77
C SER A 341 6.10 19.13 0.56
N GLY A 342 6.11 20.47 0.55
CA GLY A 342 6.14 21.30 1.77
C GLY A 342 4.92 21.14 2.69
N PHE A 343 4.04 20.18 2.41
CA PHE A 343 2.90 19.76 3.21
C PHE A 343 2.79 18.23 3.07
N SER A 344 3.22 17.47 4.08
CA SER A 344 3.10 16.00 4.09
C SER A 344 2.27 15.53 5.28
N LEU A 345 1.14 14.85 5.02
CA LEU A 345 0.34 14.19 6.05
C LEU A 345 0.85 12.79 6.38
N ILE A 346 1.91 12.33 5.70
CA ILE A 346 2.53 11.02 5.91
C ILE A 346 3.99 11.24 6.31
N PRO A 347 4.57 10.43 7.21
CA PRO A 347 6.00 10.52 7.49
C PRO A 347 6.79 10.34 6.19
N GLU A 348 7.76 11.22 5.95
CA GLU A 348 8.65 11.07 4.81
C GLU A 348 9.43 9.75 4.93
N ALA A 349 9.50 9.01 3.83
CA ALA A 349 10.29 7.79 3.79
C ALA A 349 11.77 8.15 3.95
N ASN A 350 12.40 7.73 5.06
CA ASN A 350 13.85 7.88 5.24
C ASN A 350 14.59 7.13 4.12
N ALA A 351 15.38 7.81 3.29
CA ALA A 351 16.02 7.25 2.09
C ALA A 351 17.06 6.12 2.34
N SER A 352 17.28 5.70 3.60
CA SER A 352 18.29 4.73 4.01
C SER A 352 17.89 3.24 3.87
N SER A 353 16.65 2.93 3.50
CA SER A 353 16.20 1.53 3.33
C SER A 353 16.37 1.02 1.91
N MET A 354 16.77 -0.24 1.79
CA MET A 354 16.81 -0.98 0.54
C MET A 354 15.39 -1.15 -0.03
N LEU A 355 15.05 -0.34 -1.04
CA LEU A 355 13.86 -0.55 -1.86
C LEU A 355 13.99 -1.90 -2.59
N LYS A 356 12.86 -2.59 -2.76
CA LYS A 356 12.82 -3.94 -3.35
C LYS A 356 12.49 -3.88 -4.85
N SER A 357 13.13 -4.75 -5.64
CA SER A 357 12.75 -5.00 -7.04
C SER A 357 11.43 -5.77 -7.12
N CYS A 358 10.88 -5.91 -8.33
CA CYS A 358 9.59 -6.57 -8.54
C CYS A 358 9.59 -8.06 -8.16
N VAL A 359 10.74 -8.74 -8.14
CA VAL A 359 10.85 -10.16 -7.73
C VAL A 359 10.60 -10.38 -6.24
N ALA A 360 10.86 -9.36 -5.41
CA ALA A 360 10.60 -9.40 -3.97
C ALA A 360 9.27 -8.72 -3.62
N ASP A 361 8.37 -8.54 -4.59
CA ASP A 361 7.09 -7.85 -4.42
C ASP A 361 5.97 -8.55 -5.20
N HIS A 362 4.73 -8.28 -4.82
CA HIS A 362 3.54 -8.73 -5.53
C HIS A 362 2.67 -7.55 -5.92
N VAL A 363 1.67 -7.84 -6.75
CA VAL A 363 0.65 -6.87 -7.14
C VAL A 363 0.03 -6.24 -5.90
N ARG A 364 -0.06 -4.92 -5.91
CA ARG A 364 -0.67 -4.13 -4.85
C ARG A 364 -2.02 -3.61 -5.30
N VAL A 365 -3.07 -4.04 -4.61
CA VAL A 365 -4.45 -3.63 -4.89
C VAL A 365 -5.01 -2.89 -3.67
N SER A 366 -5.49 -1.67 -3.90
CA SER A 366 -6.13 -0.84 -2.89
C SER A 366 -7.46 -0.32 -3.43
N GLY A 367 -8.50 -0.39 -2.60
CA GLY A 367 -9.82 0.13 -2.94
C GLY A 367 -9.88 1.65 -2.86
N GLN A 368 -10.88 2.25 -3.49
CA GLN A 368 -11.19 3.66 -3.27
C GLN A 368 -11.83 3.85 -1.89
N ALA A 369 -11.55 4.99 -1.24
CA ALA A 369 -12.27 5.35 -0.03
C ALA A 369 -13.73 5.67 -0.35
N LYS A 370 -14.64 5.29 0.55
CA LYS A 370 -16.09 5.47 0.38
C LYS A 370 -16.68 6.11 1.62
N ASN A 371 -17.67 6.98 1.43
CA ASN A 371 -18.45 7.53 2.52
C ASN A 371 -19.38 6.43 3.09
N LEU A 372 -19.48 6.33 4.41
CA LEU A 372 -20.24 5.27 5.07
C LEU A 372 -21.75 5.39 4.84
N ALA A 373 -22.30 6.60 4.94
CA ALA A 373 -23.73 6.85 4.78
C ALA A 373 -24.21 6.65 3.33
N SER A 374 -23.48 7.22 2.37
CA SER A 374 -23.91 7.23 0.97
C SER A 374 -23.36 6.09 0.12
N GLY A 375 -22.30 5.41 0.58
CA GLY A 375 -21.55 4.42 -0.21
C GLY A 375 -20.77 5.00 -1.39
N LYS A 376 -20.82 6.32 -1.60
CA LYS A 376 -20.15 7.00 -2.71
C LYS A 376 -18.64 7.05 -2.49
N THR A 377 -17.90 6.88 -3.56
CA THR A 377 -16.43 6.96 -3.58
C THR A 377 -15.97 8.40 -3.40
N VAL A 378 -14.88 8.59 -2.66
CA VAL A 378 -14.19 9.87 -2.52
C VAL A 378 -13.36 10.09 -3.78
N GLU A 379 -13.84 10.97 -4.65
CA GLU A 379 -13.11 11.38 -5.85
C GLU A 379 -11.99 12.34 -5.44
N THR A 380 -10.75 11.90 -5.66
CA THR A 380 -9.55 12.70 -5.41
C THR A 380 -9.31 13.69 -6.56
N HIS A 381 -9.45 13.26 -7.83
CA HIS A 381 -9.40 14.14 -9.03
C HIS A 381 -10.14 13.51 -10.23
N GLU A 382 -10.64 14.34 -11.15
CA GLU A 382 -11.29 13.94 -12.42
C GLU A 382 -10.34 14.02 -13.64
N THR A 383 -9.02 14.04 -13.47
CA THR A 383 -8.18 14.14 -14.66
C THR A 383 -8.23 12.84 -15.46
N ARG A 384 -8.51 12.98 -16.76
CA ARG A 384 -8.42 11.90 -17.76
C ARG A 384 -7.14 12.02 -18.58
N GLU A 385 -6.24 12.91 -18.17
CA GLU A 385 -4.96 13.11 -18.81
C GLU A 385 -3.99 12.00 -18.42
N TYR A 386 -3.19 11.59 -19.40
CA TYR A 386 -2.23 10.51 -19.24
C TYR A 386 -0.81 11.07 -19.26
N LEU A 387 0.12 10.38 -18.58
CA LEU A 387 1.53 10.68 -18.73
C LEU A 387 1.95 10.57 -20.21
N PRO A 388 2.93 11.38 -20.67
CA PRO A 388 3.43 11.34 -22.04
C PRO A 388 3.73 9.92 -22.50
N GLY A 389 3.07 9.48 -23.57
CA GLY A 389 3.25 8.14 -24.14
C GLY A 389 2.54 7.00 -23.41
N MET A 390 1.90 7.23 -22.27
CA MET A 390 1.18 6.24 -21.47
C MET A 390 -0.34 6.40 -21.60
N ASN A 391 -0.82 6.64 -22.82
CA ASN A 391 -2.22 6.89 -23.15
C ASN A 391 -2.91 5.69 -23.83
N GLY A 392 -2.44 4.46 -23.51
CA GLY A 392 -2.98 3.20 -24.02
C GLY A 392 -2.23 2.60 -25.21
N ARG A 393 -1.21 3.29 -25.75
CA ARG A 393 -0.38 2.73 -26.82
C ARG A 393 0.52 1.60 -26.32
N ALA A 394 0.88 0.69 -27.22
CA ALA A 394 1.80 -0.39 -26.93
C ALA A 394 3.24 0.14 -26.80
N TRP A 395 3.99 -0.44 -25.87
CA TRP A 395 5.40 -0.16 -25.64
C TRP A 395 6.18 -1.43 -25.95
N ALA A 396 7.16 -1.36 -26.84
CA ALA A 396 7.91 -2.51 -27.29
C ALA A 396 9.42 -2.26 -27.24
N GLY A 397 10.18 -3.31 -26.97
CA GLY A 397 11.64 -3.28 -26.94
C GLY A 397 12.23 -4.66 -27.23
N LEU A 398 13.42 -4.68 -27.81
CA LEU A 398 14.18 -5.90 -28.05
C LEU A 398 15.03 -6.26 -26.84
N VAL A 399 15.01 -7.53 -26.46
CA VAL A 399 15.86 -8.10 -25.41
C VAL A 399 16.35 -9.46 -25.90
N ASN A 400 17.66 -9.60 -26.08
CA ASN A 400 18.30 -10.81 -26.62
C ASN A 400 17.58 -11.39 -27.86
N ASN A 401 17.42 -10.59 -28.92
CA ASN A 401 16.72 -10.96 -30.16
C ASN A 401 15.21 -11.26 -30.02
N HIS A 402 14.62 -11.10 -28.83
CA HIS A 402 13.18 -11.26 -28.59
C HIS A 402 12.49 -9.91 -28.49
N LEU A 403 11.35 -9.74 -29.14
CA LEU A 403 10.54 -8.53 -29.00
C LEU A 403 9.56 -8.72 -27.84
N VAL A 404 9.69 -7.89 -26.82
CA VAL A 404 8.79 -7.86 -25.66
C VAL A 404 7.92 -6.62 -25.73
N THR A 405 6.60 -6.80 -25.73
CA THR A 405 5.61 -5.73 -25.86
C THR A 405 4.66 -5.69 -24.67
N LEU A 406 4.46 -4.50 -24.10
CA LEU A 406 3.47 -4.19 -23.08
C LEU A 406 2.31 -3.43 -23.72
N SER A 407 1.08 -3.93 -23.63
CA SER A 407 -0.08 -3.23 -24.21
C SER A 407 -1.41 -3.60 -23.54
N PRO A 408 -2.27 -2.61 -23.20
CA PRO A 408 -2.04 -1.16 -23.29
C PRO A 408 -1.17 -0.65 -22.12
N VAL A 409 -0.42 0.44 -22.33
CA VAL A 409 0.24 1.17 -21.24
C VAL A 409 -0.54 2.45 -20.95
N LYS A 410 -1.24 2.50 -19.81
CA LYS A 410 -2.24 3.55 -19.52
C LYS A 410 -2.17 4.06 -18.08
N VAL A 411 -1.53 5.23 -17.91
CA VAL A 411 -1.22 5.79 -16.58
C VAL A 411 -1.57 7.28 -16.52
N LEU A 412 -2.33 7.68 -15.50
CA LEU A 412 -2.77 9.07 -15.33
C LEU A 412 -1.63 10.00 -14.94
N SER A 413 -1.71 11.26 -15.36
CA SER A 413 -0.69 12.28 -15.12
C SER A 413 -0.71 12.86 -13.71
N ASP A 414 -1.85 12.83 -13.01
CA ASP A 414 -2.05 13.47 -11.71
C ASP A 414 -1.48 12.67 -10.53
N ASN A 415 -1.67 11.36 -10.55
CA ASN A 415 -1.37 10.49 -9.42
C ASN A 415 -0.67 9.18 -9.82
N ALA A 416 -0.21 9.08 -11.07
CA ALA A 416 0.44 7.89 -11.61
C ALA A 416 -0.39 6.60 -11.47
N ARG A 417 -1.73 6.68 -11.40
CA ARG A 417 -2.59 5.50 -11.33
C ARG A 417 -2.64 4.77 -12.67
N VAL A 418 -2.40 3.46 -12.63
CA VAL A 418 -2.65 2.56 -13.75
C VAL A 418 -4.17 2.39 -13.91
N VAL A 419 -4.69 2.75 -15.08
CA VAL A 419 -6.14 2.69 -15.37
C VAL A 419 -6.55 1.36 -15.98
N GLU A 420 -5.61 0.70 -16.65
CA GLU A 420 -5.84 -0.54 -17.38
C GLU A 420 -4.59 -1.40 -17.34
N ASN A 421 -4.75 -2.67 -16.99
CA ASN A 421 -3.63 -3.60 -16.88
C ASN A 421 -3.14 -4.03 -18.28
N PRO A 422 -1.82 -4.07 -18.52
CA PRO A 422 -1.28 -4.51 -19.79
C PRO A 422 -1.36 -6.04 -19.93
N LYS A 423 -1.42 -6.50 -21.17
CA LYS A 423 -0.93 -7.83 -21.55
C LYS A 423 0.53 -7.73 -21.97
N VAL A 424 1.27 -8.82 -21.77
CA VAL A 424 2.65 -8.94 -22.25
C VAL A 424 2.70 -9.91 -23.42
N TYR A 425 3.34 -9.48 -24.51
CA TYR A 425 3.56 -10.29 -25.70
C TYR A 425 5.06 -10.52 -25.88
N VAL A 426 5.45 -11.77 -26.11
CA VAL A 426 6.83 -12.14 -26.41
C VAL A 426 6.87 -12.71 -27.83
N THR A 427 7.65 -12.09 -28.71
CA THR A 427 7.93 -12.63 -30.05
C THR A 427 9.36 -13.11 -30.09
N ARG A 428 9.54 -14.42 -30.20
CA ARG A 428 10.85 -15.06 -30.21
C ARG A 428 11.58 -14.79 -31.53
N ASP A 429 12.90 -14.76 -31.45
CA ASP A 429 13.81 -14.56 -32.57
C ASP A 429 13.36 -13.51 -33.59
N TYR A 430 12.89 -12.36 -33.11
CA TYR A 430 12.21 -11.35 -33.91
C TYR A 430 13.07 -10.85 -35.08
N GLN A 431 14.39 -10.72 -34.88
CA GLN A 431 15.29 -10.25 -35.95
C GLN A 431 15.76 -11.38 -36.88
N SER A 432 15.41 -12.64 -36.62
CA SER A 432 15.72 -13.76 -37.51
C SER A 432 14.82 -13.75 -38.76
N LYS A 433 15.26 -14.42 -39.84
CA LYS A 433 14.53 -14.50 -41.12
C LYS A 433 13.33 -15.48 -41.11
N GLY A 434 12.81 -15.85 -39.93
CA GLY A 434 11.74 -16.83 -39.72
C GLY A 434 10.36 -16.22 -39.42
N ASN A 435 9.42 -17.07 -39.01
CA ASN A 435 8.06 -16.68 -38.63
C ASN A 435 8.06 -15.87 -37.32
N ARG A 436 7.68 -14.59 -37.39
CA ARG A 436 7.64 -13.63 -36.27
C ARG A 436 6.31 -13.68 -35.51
N LYS A 437 5.79 -14.87 -35.24
CA LYS A 437 4.52 -15.00 -34.52
C LYS A 437 4.76 -14.75 -33.04
N ALA A 438 4.01 -13.81 -32.45
CA ALA A 438 4.00 -13.63 -31.01
C ALA A 438 3.44 -14.87 -30.31
N ASP A 439 4.02 -15.21 -29.17
CA ASP A 439 3.46 -16.20 -28.26
C ASP A 439 2.07 -15.76 -27.78
N ALA A 440 1.32 -16.67 -27.15
CA ALA A 440 0.06 -16.32 -26.51
C ALA A 440 0.29 -15.17 -25.49
N PRO A 441 -0.60 -14.16 -25.46
CA PRO A 441 -0.41 -13.03 -24.56
C PRO A 441 -0.48 -13.48 -23.11
N LEU A 442 0.47 -13.03 -22.32
CA LEU A 442 0.53 -13.27 -20.89
C LEU A 442 -0.31 -12.22 -20.16
N ASN A 443 -1.16 -12.67 -19.25
CA ASN A 443 -1.91 -11.77 -18.37
C ASN A 443 -0.96 -11.14 -17.35
N ALA A 444 -1.11 -9.83 -17.17
CA ALA A 444 -0.28 -9.07 -16.26
C ALA A 444 -1.13 -8.08 -15.47
N MET A 445 -0.59 -7.63 -14.35
CA MET A 445 -1.09 -6.50 -13.59
C MET A 445 0.02 -5.48 -13.43
N ALA A 446 -0.33 -4.20 -13.45
CA ALA A 446 0.66 -3.15 -13.30
C ALA A 446 0.34 -2.20 -12.15
N ASN A 447 1.39 -1.78 -11.45
CA ASN A 447 1.35 -0.72 -10.47
C ASN A 447 2.34 0.37 -10.89
N ALA A 448 2.03 1.61 -10.56
CA ALA A 448 2.95 2.72 -10.75
C ALA A 448 3.08 3.53 -9.46
N TRP A 449 4.31 3.97 -9.20
CA TRP A 449 4.63 4.82 -8.05
C TRP A 449 5.27 6.12 -8.54
N GLU A 450 4.82 7.21 -7.96
CA GLU A 450 5.19 8.55 -8.38
C GLU A 450 6.40 9.06 -7.57
N GLY A 451 7.51 9.31 -8.24
CA GLY A 451 8.60 10.14 -7.72
C GLY A 451 8.41 11.61 -8.09
N GLU A 452 9.38 12.46 -7.78
CA GLU A 452 9.37 13.88 -8.13
C GLU A 452 9.37 14.08 -9.67
N ASP A 453 10.37 13.54 -10.35
CA ASP A 453 10.62 13.74 -11.78
C ASP A 453 10.25 12.53 -12.67
N SER A 454 10.04 11.38 -12.05
CA SER A 454 9.85 10.09 -12.73
C SER A 454 8.81 9.23 -12.01
N ILE A 455 8.35 8.18 -12.67
CA ILE A 455 7.57 7.11 -12.07
C ILE A 455 8.33 5.78 -12.17
N LEU A 456 8.07 4.88 -11.23
CA LEU A 456 8.37 3.45 -11.39
C LEU A 456 7.09 2.78 -11.88
N TYR A 457 7.13 2.17 -13.05
CA TYR A 457 6.03 1.36 -13.60
C TYR A 457 6.44 -0.11 -13.54
N ARG A 458 5.75 -0.90 -12.70
CA ARG A 458 6.03 -2.31 -12.46
C ARG A 458 4.93 -3.17 -13.04
N VAL A 459 5.30 -4.21 -13.77
CA VAL A 459 4.38 -5.18 -14.36
C VAL A 459 4.67 -6.56 -13.77
N TYR A 460 3.65 -7.18 -13.21
CA TYR A 460 3.69 -8.53 -12.63
C TYR A 460 2.91 -9.48 -13.52
N LEU A 461 3.47 -10.65 -13.81
CA LEU A 461 2.84 -11.67 -14.64
C LEU A 461 2.04 -12.62 -13.73
N GLN A 462 0.80 -12.94 -14.09
CA GLN A 462 -0.13 -13.65 -13.19
C GLN A 462 -0.07 -15.19 -13.28
N ASP A 463 0.47 -15.77 -14.35
CA ASP A 463 0.43 -17.22 -14.57
C ASP A 463 1.79 -17.86 -14.27
N GLU A 464 2.01 -18.40 -13.07
CA GLU A 464 3.26 -19.04 -12.67
C GLU A 464 3.57 -20.34 -13.45
N THR A 465 2.56 -20.95 -14.08
CA THR A 465 2.72 -22.27 -14.73
C THR A 465 3.32 -22.20 -16.15
N GLN A 466 3.55 -20.98 -16.68
CA GLN A 466 3.96 -20.76 -18.07
C GLN A 466 5.16 -19.82 -18.29
N GLN A 467 5.87 -19.39 -17.24
CA GLN A 467 6.68 -18.16 -17.38
C GLN A 467 8.02 -18.34 -18.09
N ALA A 468 8.08 -17.75 -19.28
CA ALA A 468 9.29 -17.16 -19.84
C ALA A 468 9.73 -15.89 -19.09
N LEU A 469 8.81 -15.18 -18.41
CA LEU A 469 8.99 -13.86 -17.81
C LEU A 469 8.26 -13.75 -16.48
N SER A 470 8.91 -13.19 -15.44
CA SER A 470 8.34 -13.04 -14.09
C SER A 470 7.78 -11.65 -13.82
N CYS A 471 8.57 -10.60 -14.06
CA CYS A 471 8.13 -9.21 -13.86
C CYS A 471 9.02 -8.21 -14.62
N VAL A 472 8.54 -6.98 -14.75
CA VAL A 472 9.25 -5.88 -15.40
C VAL A 472 9.19 -4.63 -14.53
N ASP A 473 10.33 -3.98 -14.30
CA ASP A 473 10.43 -2.65 -13.70
C ASP A 473 10.87 -1.63 -14.76
N LEU A 474 10.13 -0.54 -14.93
CA LEU A 474 10.49 0.58 -15.82
C LEU A 474 10.58 1.87 -15.01
N LEU A 475 11.70 2.58 -15.14
CA LEU A 475 11.86 3.95 -14.65
C LEU A 475 11.54 4.92 -15.81
N VAL A 476 10.44 5.66 -15.68
CA VAL A 476 9.92 6.52 -16.75
C VAL A 476 9.90 7.98 -16.28
N PRO A 477 10.66 8.89 -16.90
CA PRO A 477 10.55 10.32 -16.60
C PRO A 477 9.16 10.84 -16.94
N LYS A 478 8.56 11.66 -16.08
CA LYS A 478 7.19 12.18 -16.28
C LYS A 478 7.02 13.04 -17.52
N LYS A 479 8.12 13.58 -18.05
CA LYS A 479 8.15 14.43 -19.25
C LYS A 479 8.61 13.68 -20.51
N ALA A 480 8.85 12.37 -20.42
CA ALA A 480 9.35 11.55 -21.52
C ALA A 480 8.32 10.51 -21.95
N SER A 481 8.30 10.18 -23.25
CA SER A 481 7.47 9.13 -23.83
C SER A 481 8.18 7.78 -23.98
N LYS A 482 9.25 7.57 -23.21
CA LYS A 482 10.08 6.36 -23.20
C LYS A 482 10.62 6.06 -21.80
N ALA A 483 10.88 4.78 -21.53
CA ALA A 483 11.61 4.39 -20.33
C ALA A 483 13.06 4.90 -20.40
N GLN A 484 13.56 5.49 -19.31
CA GLN A 484 14.97 5.87 -19.18
C GLN A 484 15.82 4.65 -18.85
N GLN A 485 15.30 3.79 -17.98
CA GLN A 485 15.89 2.51 -17.60
C GLN A 485 14.76 1.50 -17.45
N GLY A 486 15.05 0.23 -17.67
CA GLY A 486 14.13 -0.84 -17.35
C GLY A 486 14.83 -2.17 -17.19
N GLN A 487 14.22 -3.02 -16.40
CA GLN A 487 14.73 -4.31 -15.96
C GLN A 487 13.64 -5.35 -16.18
N LEU A 488 14.01 -6.41 -16.86
CA LEU A 488 13.18 -7.56 -17.14
C LEU A 488 13.69 -8.73 -16.31
N PHE A 489 12.81 -9.31 -15.48
CA PHE A 489 13.13 -10.42 -14.60
C PHE A 489 12.46 -11.69 -15.08
N TYR A 490 13.20 -12.79 -15.09
CA TYR A 490 12.72 -14.10 -15.52
C TYR A 490 13.39 -15.20 -14.71
N SER A 491 12.76 -16.36 -14.63
CA SER A 491 13.27 -17.49 -13.85
C SER A 491 13.62 -18.68 -14.73
N ASN A 492 14.67 -19.40 -14.35
CA ASN A 492 15.03 -20.69 -14.92
C ASN A 492 15.46 -21.64 -13.80
N HIS A 493 14.80 -22.79 -13.66
CA HIS A 493 15.09 -23.79 -12.62
C HIS A 493 15.25 -23.18 -11.21
N ASN A 494 14.31 -22.34 -10.78
CA ASN A 494 14.31 -21.63 -9.49
C ASN A 494 15.47 -20.64 -9.28
N LYS A 495 16.18 -20.25 -10.34
CA LYS A 495 17.12 -19.13 -10.33
C LYS A 495 16.52 -17.95 -11.06
N GLU A 496 16.63 -16.78 -10.46
CA GLU A 496 16.17 -15.53 -11.05
C GLU A 496 17.29 -14.87 -11.86
N TYR A 497 16.93 -14.35 -13.03
CA TYR A 497 17.80 -13.64 -13.95
C TYR A 497 17.22 -12.26 -14.25
N ILE A 498 18.10 -11.32 -14.56
CA ILE A 498 17.76 -9.94 -14.91
C ILE A 498 18.41 -9.55 -16.24
N ALA A 499 17.62 -8.98 -17.14
CA ALA A 499 18.06 -8.40 -18.41
C ALA A 499 17.64 -6.92 -18.51
N SER A 500 18.44 -6.11 -19.18
CA SER A 500 18.07 -4.71 -19.47
C SER A 500 16.93 -4.67 -20.49
N TYR A 501 15.93 -3.84 -20.24
CA TYR A 501 14.77 -3.68 -21.12
C TYR A 501 14.30 -2.23 -21.14
N THR A 502 14.51 -1.52 -22.25
CA THR A 502 14.13 -0.11 -22.41
C THR A 502 13.11 0.05 -23.54
N PRO A 503 11.85 -0.34 -23.31
CA PRO A 503 10.83 -0.24 -24.34
C PRO A 503 10.52 1.20 -24.70
N THR A 504 10.11 1.40 -25.94
CA THR A 504 9.66 2.68 -26.47
C THR A 504 8.23 2.56 -26.98
N ARG A 505 7.51 3.68 -26.97
CA ARG A 505 6.16 3.74 -27.51
C ARG A 505 6.17 3.41 -29.01
N SER A 506 5.39 2.42 -29.39
CA SER A 506 5.14 2.07 -30.81
C SER A 506 4.20 3.04 -31.52
#